data_AF-A0A2E3V435-F1
#
_entry.id   AF-A0A2E3V435-F1
#
_cell.length_a   1.000
_cell.length_b   1.000
_cell.length_c   1.000
_cell.angle_alpha   90.00
_cell.angle_beta   90.00
_cell.angle_gamma   90.00
#
_symmetry.space_group_name_H-M   'P 1'
#
loop_
_entity.id
_entity.type
_entity.pdbx_description
1 polymer ?
#
loop_
_entity_poly.entity_id
_entity_poly.type
_entity_poly.pdbx_seq_one_letter_code
_entity_poly.pdbx_strand_id
1 'polypeptide(L)'
;MSWWILPTTADIGIRAFSSSAEGAISESVSGLQSIQLQDKNPESLNHLTRYSGVWSVGIKNNDLERGLVKFLEEVLYKGSVENQWLVDSAVKINESSISAHVSWVDSEFVDREIEIKAVTLHELVFREIKSGEIVNGVDPNIPTFEGPGWVAQVVLDI
;
A
#
# COMPACT_ATOMS: atom_id res chain seq x y z
N MET A 1 -2.40 -2.97 -11.05
CA MET A 1 -2.07 -1.54 -10.99
C MET A 1 -3.35 -0.75 -11.06
N SER A 2 -3.95 -0.57 -9.89
CA SER A 2 -5.16 0.19 -9.62
C SER A 2 -4.90 1.11 -8.43
N TRP A 3 -3.75 1.80 -8.45
CA TRP A 3 -3.35 2.81 -7.47
C TRP A 3 -2.83 4.06 -8.18
N TRP A 4 -2.96 5.22 -7.53
CA TRP A 4 -2.56 6.53 -8.03
C TRP A 4 -1.97 7.38 -6.92
N ILE A 5 -1.06 8.28 -7.28
CA ILE A 5 -0.61 9.35 -6.38
C ILE A 5 -1.78 10.32 -6.18
N LEU A 6 -2.18 10.49 -4.93
CA LEU A 6 -3.14 11.50 -4.50
C LEU A 6 -2.39 12.80 -4.22
N PRO A 7 -2.67 13.89 -4.97
CA PRO A 7 -2.13 15.20 -4.66
C PRO A 7 -2.70 15.67 -3.32
N THR A 8 -1.82 15.92 -2.36
CA THR A 8 -2.20 16.59 -1.11
C THR A 8 -1.48 17.94 -1.03
N THR A 9 -1.86 18.78 -0.08
CA THR A 9 -1.34 20.17 0.01
C THR A 9 0.10 20.26 0.51
N ALA A 10 0.61 19.23 1.19
CA ALA A 10 1.96 19.20 1.75
C ALA A 10 2.69 17.86 1.52
N ASP A 11 1.94 16.76 1.47
CA ASP A 11 2.45 15.39 1.49
C ASP A 11 2.10 14.64 0.20
N ILE A 12 2.48 13.36 0.13
CA ILE A 12 2.09 12.46 -0.96
C ILE A 12 1.03 11.49 -0.43
N GLY A 13 -0.10 11.38 -1.12
CA GLY A 13 -1.08 10.34 -0.80
C GLY A 13 -1.07 9.20 -1.81
N ILE A 14 -1.66 8.08 -1.42
CA ILE A 14 -1.99 6.96 -2.33
C ILE A 14 -3.50 6.80 -2.30
N ARG A 15 -4.12 6.67 -3.47
CA ARG A 15 -5.48 6.14 -3.59
C ARG A 15 -5.45 4.86 -4.42
N ALA A 16 -6.07 3.81 -3.93
CA ALA A 16 -6.16 2.53 -4.60
C ALA A 16 -7.59 2.00 -4.66
N PHE A 17 -7.90 1.25 -5.72
CA PHE A 17 -9.17 0.56 -5.93
C PHE A 17 -8.94 -0.92 -6.17
N SER A 18 -9.85 -1.76 -5.68
CA SER A 18 -9.83 -3.18 -5.99
C SER A 18 -11.22 -3.80 -5.85
N SER A 19 -11.39 -5.04 -6.29
CA SER A 19 -12.61 -5.81 -6.08
C SER A 19 -12.74 -6.37 -4.66
N SER A 20 -11.66 -6.39 -3.87
CA SER A 20 -11.66 -6.86 -2.47
C SER A 20 -10.81 -5.97 -1.56
N ALA A 21 -11.01 -6.12 -0.25
CA ALA A 21 -10.21 -5.44 0.77
C ALA A 21 -8.73 -5.82 0.67
N GLU A 22 -8.43 -7.12 0.53
CA GLU A 22 -7.06 -7.62 0.35
C GLU A 22 -6.39 -7.01 -0.87
N GLY A 23 -7.11 -6.95 -2.00
CA GLY A 23 -6.59 -6.37 -3.23
C GLY A 23 -6.34 -4.86 -3.10
N ALA A 24 -7.18 -4.13 -2.36
CA ALA A 24 -6.97 -2.71 -2.11
C ALA A 24 -5.77 -2.45 -1.20
N ILE A 25 -5.49 -3.34 -0.23
CA ILE A 25 -4.24 -3.32 0.55
C ILE A 25 -3.04 -3.61 -0.37
N SER A 26 -3.10 -4.66 -1.19
CA SER A 26 -2.02 -4.99 -2.13
C SER A 26 -1.69 -3.85 -3.09
N GLU A 27 -2.69 -3.19 -3.67
CA GLU A 27 -2.48 -2.04 -4.56
C GLU A 27 -1.91 -0.83 -3.79
N SER A 28 -2.32 -0.63 -2.53
CA SER A 28 -1.73 0.42 -1.66
C SER A 28 -0.25 0.15 -1.36
N VAL A 29 0.12 -1.12 -1.11
CA VAL A 29 1.50 -1.56 -0.91
C VAL A 29 2.32 -1.35 -2.18
N SER A 30 1.79 -1.72 -3.35
CA SER A 30 2.46 -1.47 -4.63
C SER A 30 2.70 0.02 -4.85
N GLY A 31 1.72 0.88 -4.52
CA GLY A 31 1.89 2.34 -4.56
C GLY A 31 2.98 2.83 -3.62
N LEU A 32 2.98 2.36 -2.37
CA LEU A 32 3.97 2.71 -1.36
C LEU A 32 5.40 2.40 -1.82
N GLN A 33 5.65 1.20 -2.36
CA GLN A 33 6.97 0.84 -2.85
C GLN A 33 7.36 1.59 -4.11
N SER A 34 6.42 1.73 -5.06
CA SER A 34 6.71 2.39 -6.34
C SER A 34 7.02 3.89 -6.20
N ILE A 35 6.40 4.58 -5.24
CA ILE A 35 6.66 6.00 -4.95
C ILE A 35 8.10 6.22 -4.47
N GLN A 36 8.65 5.25 -3.75
CA GLN A 36 9.98 5.35 -3.15
C GLN A 36 11.11 4.97 -4.14
N LEU A 37 10.84 4.08 -5.10
CA LEU A 37 11.84 3.62 -6.08
C LEU A 37 12.29 4.73 -7.04
N GLN A 38 13.60 4.81 -7.29
CA GLN A 38 14.16 5.85 -8.16
C GLN A 38 13.68 5.78 -9.62
N ASP A 39 13.53 4.58 -10.17
CA ASP A 39 13.03 4.38 -11.53
C ASP A 39 11.51 4.18 -11.61
N LYS A 40 10.84 4.12 -10.45
CA LYS A 40 9.41 3.81 -10.29
C LYS A 40 9.00 2.52 -11.00
N ASN A 41 9.96 1.64 -11.30
CA ASN A 41 9.76 0.41 -12.03
C ASN A 41 10.16 -0.79 -11.15
N PRO A 42 9.19 -1.48 -10.52
CA PRO A 42 9.48 -2.66 -9.69
C PRO A 42 10.24 -3.78 -10.43
N GLU A 43 10.15 -3.83 -11.77
CA GLU A 43 10.86 -4.84 -12.56
C GLU A 43 12.38 -4.67 -12.55
N SER A 44 12.88 -3.46 -12.22
CA SER A 44 14.31 -3.24 -12.10
C SER A 44 14.94 -4.10 -11.02
N LEU A 45 14.17 -4.53 -10.02
CA LEU A 45 14.64 -5.38 -8.93
C LEU A 45 14.68 -6.88 -9.30
N ASN A 46 14.22 -7.27 -10.50
CA ASN A 46 14.10 -8.69 -10.87
C ASN A 46 15.45 -9.43 -10.99
N HIS A 47 16.56 -8.70 -11.09
CA HIS A 47 17.89 -9.28 -11.12
C HIS A 47 18.45 -9.62 -9.71
N LEU A 48 17.80 -9.13 -8.64
CA LEU A 48 18.20 -9.36 -7.26
C LEU A 48 17.68 -10.71 -6.75
N THR A 49 18.40 -11.29 -5.78
CA THR A 49 17.97 -12.51 -5.10
C THR A 49 16.72 -12.25 -4.28
N ARG A 50 15.66 -13.03 -4.55
CA ARG A 50 14.40 -12.97 -3.82
C ARG A 50 14.38 -13.94 -2.65
N TYR A 51 13.89 -13.45 -1.53
CA TYR A 51 13.55 -14.21 -0.34
C TYR A 51 12.04 -14.19 -0.14
N SER A 52 11.54 -15.12 0.67
CA SER A 52 10.12 -15.24 0.97
C SER A 52 9.87 -15.28 2.47
N GLY A 53 8.70 -14.80 2.89
CA GLY A 53 8.31 -14.80 4.30
C GLY A 53 6.81 -14.58 4.50
N VAL A 54 6.43 -14.43 5.77
CA VAL A 54 5.09 -14.01 6.17
C VAL A 54 5.21 -12.81 7.08
N TRP A 55 4.58 -11.71 6.72
CA TRP A 55 4.47 -10.51 7.55
C TRP A 55 3.03 -10.38 8.05
N SER A 56 2.84 -9.87 9.27
CA SER A 56 1.51 -9.82 9.89
C SER A 56 1.41 -8.72 10.91
N VAL A 57 0.26 -8.05 10.96
CA VAL A 57 -0.09 -7.05 11.97
C VAL A 57 -1.41 -7.39 12.63
N GLY A 58 -1.53 -7.09 13.93
CA GLY A 58 -2.75 -7.32 14.69
C GLY A 58 -3.79 -6.22 14.53
N ILE A 59 -5.05 -6.62 14.29
CA ILE A 59 -6.22 -5.75 14.26
C ILE A 59 -7.02 -5.94 15.55
N LYS A 60 -7.62 -4.85 16.05
CA LYS A 60 -8.55 -4.87 17.19
C LYS A 60 -9.94 -4.49 16.70
N ASN A 61 -10.97 -5.15 17.22
CA ASN A 61 -12.38 -4.82 16.95
C ASN A 61 -12.73 -4.74 15.45
N ASN A 62 -12.07 -5.54 14.61
CA ASN A 62 -12.23 -5.51 13.15
C ASN A 62 -11.99 -4.12 12.50
N ASP A 63 -11.15 -3.30 13.11
CA ASP A 63 -10.76 -1.98 12.60
C ASP A 63 -9.78 -2.12 11.43
N LEU A 64 -10.33 -2.36 10.25
CA LEU A 64 -9.58 -2.54 9.02
C LEU A 64 -8.90 -1.25 8.54
N GLU A 65 -9.48 -0.08 8.81
CA GLU A 65 -8.88 1.22 8.47
C GLU A 65 -7.53 1.39 9.19
N ARG A 66 -7.50 1.23 10.51
CA ARG A 66 -6.23 1.26 11.25
C ARG A 66 -5.36 0.05 10.91
N GLY A 67 -5.96 -1.07 10.52
CA GLY A 67 -5.26 -2.25 10.03
C GLY A 67 -4.43 -1.96 8.78
N LEU A 68 -4.99 -1.25 7.79
CA LEU A 68 -4.29 -0.82 6.57
C LEU A 68 -3.04 -0.02 6.93
N VAL A 69 -3.19 1.02 7.76
CA VAL A 69 -2.07 1.87 8.16
C VAL A 69 -0.99 1.06 8.87
N LYS A 70 -1.34 0.20 9.83
CA LYS A 70 -0.38 -0.68 10.49
C LYS A 70 0.36 -1.58 9.52
N PHE A 71 -0.32 -2.12 8.52
CA PHE A 71 0.31 -3.02 7.57
C PHE A 71 1.29 -2.28 6.64
N LEU A 72 0.92 -1.07 6.18
CA LEU A 72 1.82 -0.23 5.40
C LEU A 72 3.03 0.25 6.24
N GLU A 73 2.83 0.58 7.51
CA GLU A 73 3.91 0.86 8.46
C GLU A 73 4.85 -0.35 8.66
N GLU A 74 4.31 -1.58 8.74
CA GLU A 74 5.12 -2.79 8.80
C GLU A 74 5.97 -2.95 7.53
N VAL A 75 5.44 -2.60 6.35
CA VAL A 75 6.22 -2.59 5.09
C VAL A 75 7.36 -1.57 5.17
N LEU A 76 7.10 -0.35 5.65
CA LEU A 76 8.14 0.68 5.83
C LEU A 76 9.21 0.25 6.84
N TYR A 77 8.80 -0.31 7.97
CA TYR A 77 9.70 -0.83 9.00
C TYR A 77 10.57 -1.96 8.44
N LYS A 78 9.99 -2.89 7.68
CA LYS A 78 10.73 -3.99 7.06
C LYS A 78 11.77 -3.50 6.06
N GLY A 79 11.42 -2.56 5.19
CA GLY A 79 12.35 -1.99 4.22
C GLY A 79 13.44 -1.12 4.85
N SER A 80 13.10 -0.30 5.84
CA SER A 80 14.03 0.71 6.37
C SER A 80 14.85 0.26 7.58
N VAL A 81 14.36 -0.72 8.35
CA VAL A 81 15.01 -1.18 9.60
C VAL A 81 15.50 -2.62 9.49
N GLU A 82 14.71 -3.52 8.90
CA GLU A 82 15.03 -4.95 8.82
C GLU A 82 15.77 -5.34 7.53
N ASN A 83 16.08 -4.36 6.68
CA ASN A 83 16.74 -4.53 5.39
C ASN A 83 16.00 -5.49 4.42
N GLN A 84 14.66 -5.49 4.46
CA GLN A 84 13.79 -6.34 3.65
C GLN A 84 12.86 -5.50 2.77
N TRP A 85 13.28 -5.25 1.54
CA TRP A 85 12.49 -4.46 0.60
C TRP A 85 11.42 -5.32 -0.06
N LEU A 86 10.15 -5.03 0.22
CA LEU A 86 9.03 -5.77 -0.34
C LEU A 86 8.94 -5.58 -1.86
N VAL A 87 8.85 -6.67 -2.61
CA VAL A 87 8.67 -6.66 -4.06
C VAL A 87 7.30 -7.17 -4.49
N ASP A 88 6.79 -8.20 -3.80
CA ASP A 88 5.46 -8.75 -4.09
C ASP A 88 4.80 -9.28 -2.82
N SER A 89 3.46 -9.26 -2.78
CA SER A 89 2.69 -9.72 -1.62
C SER A 89 1.32 -10.28 -1.98
N ALA A 90 0.97 -11.39 -1.34
CA ALA A 90 -0.38 -11.95 -1.34
C ALA A 90 -1.01 -11.74 0.05
N VAL A 91 -1.91 -10.75 0.14
CA VAL A 91 -2.54 -10.32 1.38
C VAL A 91 -3.73 -11.23 1.74
N LYS A 92 -3.90 -11.45 3.05
CA LYS A 92 -5.02 -12.15 3.65
C LYS A 92 -5.48 -11.42 4.91
N ILE A 93 -6.78 -11.16 5.00
CA ILE A 93 -7.42 -10.59 6.19
C ILE A 93 -8.10 -11.73 6.97
N ASN A 94 -7.88 -11.75 8.28
CA ASN A 94 -8.60 -12.60 9.23
C ASN A 94 -9.22 -11.71 10.32
N GLU A 95 -10.03 -12.29 11.21
CA GLU A 95 -10.75 -11.56 12.28
C GLU A 95 -9.85 -10.69 13.18
N SER A 96 -8.59 -11.09 13.37
CA SER A 96 -7.65 -10.45 14.29
C SER A 96 -6.36 -9.97 13.64
N SER A 97 -6.19 -10.13 12.32
CA SER A 97 -4.93 -9.75 11.66
C SER A 97 -5.06 -9.49 10.16
N ILE A 98 -4.17 -8.63 9.66
CA ILE A 98 -3.79 -8.61 8.25
C ILE A 98 -2.44 -9.33 8.17
N SER A 99 -2.33 -10.28 7.26
CA SER A 99 -1.09 -11.00 6.99
C SER A 99 -0.83 -11.06 5.50
N ALA A 100 0.43 -11.21 5.10
CA ALA A 100 0.77 -11.45 3.71
C ALA A 100 1.90 -12.46 3.59
N HIS A 101 1.78 -13.33 2.59
CA HIS A 101 2.95 -14.00 2.04
C HIS A 101 3.69 -12.98 1.17
N VAL A 102 4.97 -12.82 1.42
CA VAL A 102 5.77 -11.76 0.81
C VAL A 102 6.96 -12.33 0.05
N SER A 103 7.37 -11.63 -1.00
CA SER A 103 8.67 -11.76 -1.64
C SER A 103 9.43 -10.44 -1.47
N TRP A 104 10.66 -10.51 -0.98
CA TRP A 104 11.48 -9.34 -0.72
C TRP A 104 12.92 -9.53 -1.21
N VAL A 105 13.63 -8.42 -1.38
CA VAL A 105 15.06 -8.34 -1.72
C VAL A 105 15.79 -7.56 -0.63
N ASP A 106 17.11 -7.70 -0.55
CA ASP A 106 17.92 -6.93 0.39
C ASP A 106 17.87 -5.43 0.01
N SER A 107 17.51 -4.58 0.97
CA SER A 107 17.22 -3.16 0.71
C SER A 107 18.49 -2.34 0.43
N GLU A 108 19.67 -2.84 0.80
CA GLU A 108 20.95 -2.20 0.49
C GLU A 108 21.20 -2.12 -1.03
N PHE A 109 20.55 -2.96 -1.83
CA PHE A 109 20.63 -2.95 -3.29
C PHE A 109 19.47 -2.22 -3.97
N VAL A 110 18.64 -1.51 -3.21
CA VAL A 110 17.48 -0.79 -3.74
C VAL A 110 17.71 0.71 -3.69
N ASP A 111 17.79 1.33 -4.86
CA ASP A 111 17.93 2.78 -4.99
C ASP A 111 16.58 3.50 -4.81
N ARG A 112 16.52 4.37 -3.81
CA ARG A 112 15.31 5.13 -3.42
C ARG A 112 15.45 6.60 -3.83
N GLU A 113 14.43 7.16 -4.47
CA GLU A 113 14.33 8.61 -4.77
C GLU A 113 13.62 9.37 -3.64
N ILE A 114 12.61 8.76 -3.03
CA ILE A 114 11.83 9.35 -1.94
C ILE A 114 11.92 8.46 -0.70
N GLU A 115 12.27 9.06 0.42
CA GLU A 115 12.13 8.43 1.73
C GLU A 115 10.74 8.74 2.29
N ILE A 116 10.02 7.71 2.73
CA ILE A 116 8.75 7.85 3.44
C ILE A 116 9.02 7.51 4.89
N LYS A 117 8.72 8.45 5.79
CA LYS A 117 8.94 8.34 7.24
C LYS A 117 7.79 7.65 7.95
N ALA A 118 6.55 7.88 7.51
CA ALA A 118 5.36 7.30 8.14
C ALA A 118 4.14 7.31 7.21
N VAL A 119 3.18 6.44 7.52
CA VAL A 119 1.83 6.39 6.99
C VAL A 119 0.89 6.96 8.03
N THR A 120 0.16 8.01 7.66
CA THR A 120 -0.65 8.78 8.60
C THR A 120 -2.09 8.31 8.62
N LEU A 121 -2.82 8.68 9.68
CA LEU A 121 -4.28 8.57 9.74
C LEU A 121 -4.99 9.76 9.07
N HIS A 122 -4.24 10.73 8.52
CA HIS A 122 -4.82 11.92 7.90
C HIS A 122 -5.48 11.54 6.58
N GLU A 123 -6.74 11.97 6.40
CA GLU A 123 -7.57 11.64 5.22
C GLU A 123 -7.63 10.14 4.90
N LEU A 124 -7.51 9.29 5.93
CA LEU A 124 -7.59 7.84 5.79
C LEU A 124 -8.99 7.43 5.32
N VAL A 125 -9.02 6.58 4.30
CA VAL A 125 -10.24 5.90 3.85
C VAL A 125 -9.89 4.43 3.60
N PHE A 126 -10.62 3.51 4.21
CA PHE A 126 -10.56 2.11 3.80
C PHE A 126 -11.91 1.43 3.98
N ARG A 127 -12.64 1.28 2.88
CA ARG A 127 -14.03 0.80 2.94
C ARG A 127 -14.51 0.15 1.66
N GLU A 128 -15.53 -0.68 1.83
CA GLU A 128 -16.33 -1.22 0.73
C GLU A 128 -17.13 -0.11 0.04
N ILE A 129 -17.22 -0.21 -1.30
CA ILE A 129 -18.03 0.61 -2.19
C ILE A 129 -19.15 -0.28 -2.71
N LYS A 130 -20.40 0.11 -2.47
CA LYS A 130 -21.56 -0.69 -2.89
C LYS A 130 -21.82 -0.57 -4.39
N SER A 131 -22.56 -1.52 -4.95
CA SER A 131 -23.00 -1.46 -6.35
C SER A 131 -23.72 -0.13 -6.64
N GLY A 132 -23.28 0.59 -7.68
CA GLY A 132 -23.84 1.89 -8.06
C GLY A 132 -23.42 3.07 -7.17
N GLU A 133 -22.60 2.85 -6.15
CA GLU A 133 -21.97 3.92 -5.38
C GLU A 133 -20.77 4.49 -6.17
N ILE A 134 -20.68 5.82 -6.24
CA ILE A 134 -19.65 6.52 -7.00
C ILE A 134 -18.63 7.15 -6.05
N VAL A 135 -17.35 6.81 -6.23
CA VAL A 135 -16.21 7.50 -5.65
C VAL A 135 -15.62 8.43 -6.71
N ASN A 136 -15.77 9.73 -6.52
CA ASN A 136 -15.26 10.72 -7.47
C ASN A 136 -13.74 10.66 -7.58
N GLY A 137 -13.27 10.72 -8.82
CA GLY A 137 -11.86 10.87 -9.15
C GLY A 137 -11.29 12.22 -8.70
N VAL A 138 -9.99 12.39 -8.96
CA VAL A 138 -9.25 13.63 -8.74
C VAL A 138 -8.53 13.93 -10.04
N ASP A 139 -8.95 15.00 -10.71
CA ASP A 139 -8.35 15.44 -11.96
C ASP A 139 -6.86 15.82 -11.79
N PRO A 140 -5.99 15.49 -12.76
CA PRO A 140 -6.27 14.77 -14.01
C PRO A 140 -6.04 13.24 -13.94
N ASN A 141 -5.54 12.72 -12.81
CA ASN A 141 -4.88 11.41 -12.80
C ASN A 141 -5.70 10.29 -12.17
N ILE A 142 -6.58 10.59 -11.22
CA ILE A 142 -7.31 9.57 -10.47
C ILE A 142 -8.70 9.41 -11.12
N PRO A 143 -9.04 8.22 -11.64
CA PRO A 143 -10.34 8.00 -12.25
C PRO A 143 -11.46 7.99 -11.21
N THR A 144 -12.67 8.28 -11.66
CA THR A 144 -13.89 7.98 -10.91
C THR A 144 -14.11 6.46 -10.90
N PHE A 145 -14.52 5.94 -9.75
CA PHE A 145 -14.81 4.52 -9.56
C PHE A 145 -16.29 4.32 -9.21
N GLU A 146 -16.95 3.39 -9.90
CA GLU A 146 -18.32 2.95 -9.58
C GLU A 146 -18.26 1.52 -9.04
N GLY A 147 -18.87 1.29 -7.88
CA GLY A 147 -18.86 -0.02 -7.23
C GLY A 147 -19.67 -1.09 -7.97
N PRO A 148 -19.50 -2.37 -7.59
CA PRO A 148 -18.96 -2.80 -6.30
C PRO A 148 -17.42 -2.90 -6.25
N GLY A 149 -16.86 -2.68 -5.06
CA GLY A 149 -15.42 -2.87 -4.82
C GLY A 149 -14.95 -2.30 -3.49
N TRP A 150 -13.68 -1.97 -3.39
CA TRP A 150 -13.03 -1.40 -2.23
C TRP A 150 -12.18 -0.20 -2.64
N VAL A 151 -12.16 0.82 -1.78
CA VAL A 151 -11.25 1.95 -1.89
C VAL A 151 -10.32 1.97 -0.69
N ALA A 152 -9.04 2.26 -0.94
CA ALA A 152 -8.05 2.60 0.04
C ALA A 152 -7.48 4.00 -0.26
N GLN A 153 -7.29 4.81 0.77
CA GLN A 153 -6.62 6.10 0.69
C GLN A 153 -5.79 6.32 1.95
N VAL A 154 -4.52 6.69 1.77
CA VAL A 154 -3.61 7.06 2.85
C VAL A 154 -2.77 8.26 2.46
N VAL A 155 -2.32 9.03 3.44
CA VAL A 155 -1.36 10.12 3.27
C VAL A 155 -0.04 9.75 3.96
N LEU A 156 1.07 10.03 3.28
CA LEU A 156 2.42 9.61 3.64
C LEU A 156 3.23 10.83 4.10
N ASP A 157 3.89 10.72 5.24
CA ASP A 157 4.88 11.69 5.71
C ASP A 157 6.23 11.36 5.05
N ILE A 158 6.81 12.31 4.32
CA ILE A 158 8.06 12.17 3.54
C ILE A 158 9.24 12.87 4.22
#